data_AF-A0A9P0NHI4-F1
#
_entry.id   AF-A0A9P0NHI4-F1
#
_cell.length_a   1.000
_cell.length_b   1.000
_cell.length_c   1.000
_cell.angle_alpha   90.00
_cell.angle_beta   90.00
_cell.angle_gamma   90.00
#
_symmetry.space_group_name_H-M   'P 1'
#
loop_
_entity.id
_entity.type
_entity.pdbx_description
1 polymer ?
#
loop_
_entity_poly.entity_id
_entity_poly.type
_entity_poly.pdbx_seq_one_letter_code
_entity_poly.pdbx_strand_id
1 'polypeptide(L)'
;MEFVPRSLKEIIETEGILSEERTQGIICHLVSALHYLHKKNILHRDLKPPNILLDHNDVAKLCDFGLARFMLTGTQVLTQASLKGTPLYMAPEVINSPVIPPIYNHNADLWSLGCIAYHLLCGKPPFDTKCLMHLVQMMKDQPIIWPNTVSAVCQNFLEQLLQKNPLQRLTWPGLLEHEFLKNKVYTMDMDQNEEIDGSTEFDDIVSPLNSLTINEDTEEDDDEEEEEEDEEEEEEGEEDKDHSDSSTSHDITSIEETTEEDLRSSQSGWCSETCQELDVGCDKTNSSTNNTKSGNDFMSEEWIVFLRQSASEVVSGNITSMTQKSFILVVLSPLKSGAISSKLLHYVVTVLAIPFVTPNVQQTEKDLITQIYIETKVIPCLMQAFSNAFKSPARNCVSPVPPDVIGIQELDSLESVLLLIEGLCLDKPIECLKQFTESIYFLKILPLLQKCLSLSHGNTHLVTNTLAVLILILLYLPCNISLVQDIVFGKHLEGRISNVELHKLLRNNDDPSMRERTCVLLLHMTRLNPNCLSEIWHQTLTNDIEFLKNDSCPNVVQAAIYTSELLKKTPFYQVETEQ
;
A
#
# COMPACT_ATOMS: atom_id res chain seq x y z
N MET A 1 -6.25 -6.63 -32.09
CA MET A 1 -7.46 -7.38 -31.71
C MET A 1 -8.48 -7.25 -32.82
N GLU A 2 -9.32 -8.25 -33.01
CA GLU A 2 -10.54 -8.14 -33.84
C GLU A 2 -11.39 -6.96 -33.34
N PHE A 3 -12.04 -6.23 -34.26
CA PHE A 3 -12.94 -5.15 -33.90
C PHE A 3 -14.32 -5.73 -33.54
N VAL A 4 -14.76 -5.49 -32.30
CA VAL A 4 -16.11 -5.84 -31.82
C VAL A 4 -16.79 -4.53 -31.41
N PRO A 5 -18.00 -4.22 -31.93
CA PRO A 5 -18.49 -2.86 -32.03
C PRO A 5 -19.02 -2.27 -30.72
N ARG A 6 -19.48 -3.09 -29.77
CA ARG A 6 -20.19 -2.62 -28.57
C ARG A 6 -19.72 -3.39 -27.34
N SER A 7 -19.58 -2.67 -26.23
CA SER A 7 -19.42 -3.29 -24.91
C SER A 7 -20.78 -3.66 -24.31
N LEU A 8 -20.79 -4.65 -23.41
CA LEU A 8 -21.99 -5.04 -22.69
C LEU A 8 -22.51 -3.89 -21.81
N LYS A 9 -21.61 -3.02 -21.32
CA LYS A 9 -21.98 -1.76 -20.64
C LYS A 9 -22.84 -0.87 -21.54
N GLU A 10 -22.40 -0.59 -22.76
CA GLU A 10 -23.16 0.24 -23.71
C GLU A 10 -24.53 -0.38 -24.05
N ILE A 11 -24.61 -1.70 -24.09
CA ILE A 11 -25.86 -2.42 -24.33
C ILE A 11 -26.81 -2.27 -23.15
N ILE A 12 -26.34 -2.44 -21.92
CA ILE A 12 -27.14 -2.18 -20.72
C ILE A 12 -27.61 -0.71 -20.67
N GLU A 13 -26.75 0.25 -21.00
CA GLU A 13 -27.09 1.68 -20.96
C GLU A 13 -28.13 2.09 -22.02
N THR A 14 -28.15 1.42 -23.17
CA THR A 14 -29.05 1.76 -24.29
C THR A 14 -30.34 0.97 -24.29
N GLU A 15 -30.29 -0.30 -23.88
CA GLU A 15 -31.41 -1.25 -23.97
C GLU A 15 -32.02 -1.55 -22.59
N GLY A 16 -31.30 -1.26 -21.51
CA GLY A 16 -31.75 -1.47 -20.13
C GLY A 16 -31.75 -2.96 -19.75
N ILE A 17 -32.95 -3.51 -19.54
CA ILE A 17 -33.14 -4.90 -19.13
C ILE A 17 -33.19 -5.81 -20.36
N LEU A 18 -32.40 -6.88 -20.34
CA LEU A 18 -32.36 -7.89 -21.38
C LEU A 18 -33.32 -9.04 -21.07
N SER A 19 -33.79 -9.73 -22.12
CA SER A 19 -34.59 -10.94 -21.95
C SER A 19 -33.76 -12.06 -21.32
N GLU A 20 -34.43 -12.97 -20.61
CA GLU A 20 -33.77 -14.13 -20.01
C GLU A 20 -33.09 -15.03 -21.05
N GLU A 21 -33.70 -15.18 -22.24
CA GLU A 21 -33.14 -15.95 -23.35
C GLU A 21 -31.83 -15.34 -23.88
N ARG A 22 -31.81 -14.03 -24.12
CA ARG A 22 -30.60 -13.33 -24.59
C ARG A 22 -29.52 -13.32 -23.52
N THR A 23 -29.92 -13.11 -22.26
CA THR A 23 -29.00 -13.21 -21.10
C THR A 23 -28.39 -14.61 -21.03
N GLN A 24 -29.19 -15.67 -21.14
CA GLN A 24 -28.71 -17.05 -21.13
C GLN A 24 -27.69 -17.30 -22.24
N GLY A 25 -27.93 -16.82 -23.46
CA GLY A 25 -26.99 -16.91 -24.58
C GLY A 25 -25.63 -16.26 -24.26
N ILE A 26 -25.65 -15.03 -23.73
CA ILE A 26 -24.44 -14.31 -23.29
C ILE A 26 -23.71 -15.09 -22.18
N ILE A 27 -24.43 -15.59 -21.18
CA ILE A 27 -23.84 -16.35 -20.07
C ILE A 27 -23.24 -17.67 -20.57
N CYS A 28 -23.87 -18.38 -21.51
CA CYS A 28 -23.29 -19.59 -22.12
C CYS A 28 -21.92 -19.31 -22.77
N HIS A 29 -21.79 -18.21 -23.51
CA HIS A 29 -20.53 -17.80 -24.12
C HIS A 29 -19.46 -17.47 -23.05
N LEU A 30 -19.82 -16.73 -22.00
CA LEU A 30 -18.89 -16.40 -20.92
C LEU A 30 -18.46 -17.61 -20.10
N VAL A 31 -19.38 -18.55 -19.82
CA VAL A 31 -19.08 -19.80 -19.14
C VAL A 31 -18.11 -20.65 -19.97
N SER A 32 -18.31 -20.72 -21.29
CA SER A 32 -17.37 -21.41 -22.20
C SER A 32 -15.97 -20.80 -22.13
N ALA A 33 -15.86 -19.47 -22.20
CA ALA A 33 -14.60 -18.75 -22.09
C ALA A 33 -13.91 -18.97 -20.74
N LEU A 34 -14.64 -18.84 -19.62
CA LEU A 34 -14.08 -19.03 -18.28
C LEU A 34 -13.68 -20.48 -18.02
N HIS A 35 -14.46 -21.45 -18.51
CA HIS A 35 -14.11 -22.87 -18.39
C HIS A 35 -12.79 -23.16 -19.12
N TYR A 36 -12.62 -22.61 -20.33
CA TYR A 36 -11.37 -22.72 -21.08
C TYR A 36 -10.18 -22.11 -20.30
N LEU A 37 -10.33 -20.87 -19.80
CA LEU A 37 -9.28 -20.20 -19.04
C LEU A 37 -8.90 -21.00 -17.79
N HIS A 38 -9.88 -21.37 -16.97
CA HIS A 38 -9.63 -22.06 -15.71
C HIS A 38 -9.03 -23.46 -15.92
N LYS A 39 -9.36 -24.16 -17.01
CA LYS A 39 -8.73 -25.44 -17.39
C LYS A 39 -7.26 -25.28 -17.80
N LYS A 40 -6.89 -24.13 -18.36
CA LYS A 40 -5.50 -23.70 -18.60
C LYS A 40 -4.86 -23.07 -17.37
N ASN A 41 -5.48 -23.19 -16.20
CA ASN A 41 -5.08 -22.54 -14.96
C ASN A 41 -5.02 -21.00 -15.05
N ILE A 42 -5.74 -20.35 -15.96
CA ILE A 42 -5.73 -18.88 -16.08
C ILE A 42 -6.97 -18.31 -15.38
N LEU A 43 -6.80 -17.34 -14.49
CA LEU A 43 -7.90 -16.56 -13.89
C LEU A 43 -8.06 -15.24 -14.63
N HIS A 44 -9.29 -14.78 -14.86
CA HIS A 44 -9.52 -13.51 -15.58
C HIS A 44 -9.38 -12.29 -14.66
N ARG A 45 -10.05 -12.32 -13.49
CA ARG A 45 -9.90 -11.38 -12.37
C ARG A 45 -10.51 -9.99 -12.52
N ASP A 46 -10.94 -9.60 -13.72
CA ASP A 46 -11.62 -8.31 -13.98
C ASP A 46 -12.87 -8.48 -14.87
N LEU A 47 -13.73 -9.43 -14.50
CA LEU A 47 -15.02 -9.64 -15.17
C LEU A 47 -15.99 -8.50 -14.81
N LYS A 48 -16.39 -7.72 -15.82
CA LYS A 48 -17.39 -6.64 -15.73
C LYS A 48 -17.95 -6.31 -17.11
N PRO A 49 -19.13 -5.66 -17.21
CA PRO A 49 -19.73 -5.33 -18.50
C PRO A 49 -18.85 -4.53 -19.49
N PRO A 50 -17.97 -3.60 -19.06
CA PRO A 50 -17.00 -2.97 -19.96
C PRO A 50 -16.04 -3.93 -20.66
N ASN A 51 -15.71 -5.06 -20.03
CA ASN A 51 -14.71 -6.02 -20.52
C ASN A 51 -15.34 -7.19 -21.30
N ILE A 52 -16.64 -7.08 -21.61
CA ILE A 52 -17.38 -8.06 -22.41
C ILE A 52 -17.88 -7.32 -23.63
N LEU A 53 -17.49 -7.79 -24.81
CA LEU A 53 -17.90 -7.22 -26.08
C LEU A 53 -18.95 -8.12 -26.74
N LEU A 54 -19.91 -7.52 -27.44
CA LEU A 54 -20.91 -8.25 -28.20
C LEU A 54 -20.79 -7.91 -29.68
N ASP A 55 -20.73 -8.94 -30.51
CA ASP A 55 -20.77 -8.79 -31.96
C ASP A 55 -22.21 -8.59 -32.47
N HIS A 56 -22.37 -8.46 -33.78
CA HIS A 56 -23.68 -8.26 -34.41
C HIS A 56 -24.66 -9.44 -34.24
N ASN A 57 -24.18 -10.60 -33.80
CA ASN A 57 -24.95 -11.81 -33.59
C ASN A 57 -25.12 -12.16 -32.10
N ASP A 58 -24.86 -11.20 -31.19
CA ASP A 58 -24.87 -11.40 -29.74
C ASP A 58 -23.88 -12.47 -29.22
N VAL A 59 -22.80 -12.73 -29.98
CA VAL A 59 -21.70 -13.56 -29.48
C VAL A 59 -20.86 -12.75 -28.52
N ALA A 60 -20.81 -13.19 -27.27
CA ALA A 60 -20.05 -12.51 -26.22
C ALA A 60 -18.58 -12.89 -26.30
N LYS A 61 -17.71 -11.88 -26.35
CA LYS A 61 -16.26 -12.04 -26.36
C LYS A 61 -15.67 -11.36 -25.13
N LEU A 62 -14.90 -12.11 -24.35
CA LEU A 62 -14.18 -11.58 -23.20
C LEU A 62 -12.92 -10.85 -23.70
N CYS A 63 -12.68 -9.64 -23.18
CA CYS A 63 -11.49 -8.85 -23.49
C CYS A 63 -10.80 -8.35 -22.22
N ASP A 64 -9.66 -7.69 -22.40
CA ASP A 64 -8.84 -7.09 -21.33
C ASP A 64 -8.26 -8.11 -20.33
N PHE A 65 -7.30 -8.89 -20.81
CA PHE A 65 -6.52 -9.84 -20.01
C PHE A 65 -5.37 -9.17 -19.21
N GLY A 66 -5.36 -7.84 -19.05
CA GLY A 66 -4.27 -7.13 -18.36
C GLY A 66 -4.05 -7.60 -16.92
N LEU A 67 -5.10 -8.17 -16.30
CA LEU A 67 -5.11 -8.70 -14.94
C LEU A 67 -5.10 -10.23 -14.89
N ALA A 68 -5.15 -10.91 -16.04
CA ALA A 68 -5.22 -12.35 -16.09
C ALA A 68 -3.89 -13.00 -15.68
N ARG A 69 -3.94 -14.13 -14.95
CA ARG A 69 -2.73 -14.80 -14.41
C ARG A 69 -2.89 -16.32 -14.33
N PHE A 70 -1.79 -17.04 -14.46
CA PHE A 70 -1.72 -18.48 -14.23
C PHE A 70 -1.84 -18.82 -12.72
N MET A 71 -2.56 -19.90 -12.41
CA MET A 71 -2.62 -20.55 -11.10
C MET A 71 -1.43 -21.49 -11.02
N LEU A 72 -0.52 -21.24 -10.09
CA LEU A 72 0.57 -22.16 -9.79
C LEU A 72 -0.01 -23.36 -9.02
N THR A 73 0.22 -24.58 -9.52
CA THR A 73 -0.23 -25.82 -8.88
C THR A 73 0.40 -26.00 -7.50
N GLY A 74 -0.43 -26.12 -6.46
CA GLY A 74 0.01 -26.46 -5.09
C GLY A 74 0.08 -25.29 -4.10
N THR A 75 -0.06 -24.05 -4.57
CA THR A 75 -0.13 -22.86 -3.70
C THR A 75 -1.36 -22.04 -4.04
N GLN A 76 -2.19 -21.73 -3.05
CA GLN A 76 -3.14 -20.61 -3.16
C GLN A 76 -2.36 -19.42 -3.70
N VAL A 77 -2.81 -18.83 -4.81
CA VAL A 77 -2.06 -17.80 -5.53
C VAL A 77 -1.90 -16.58 -4.63
N LEU A 78 -0.80 -16.52 -3.89
CA LEU A 78 -0.32 -15.37 -3.13
C LEU A 78 0.47 -14.49 -4.11
N THR A 79 -0.20 -13.82 -5.05
CA THR A 79 0.50 -12.89 -5.96
C THR A 79 -0.22 -11.57 -6.15
N GLN A 80 0.59 -10.49 -6.15
CA GLN A 80 0.27 -9.05 -6.22
C GLN A 80 -1.04 -8.78 -6.97
N ALA A 81 -2.14 -8.88 -6.24
CA ALA A 81 -3.45 -8.77 -6.81
C ALA A 81 -3.81 -7.31 -6.91
N SER A 82 -3.61 -6.80 -8.10
CA SER A 82 -4.24 -5.59 -8.52
C SER A 82 -5.75 -5.70 -8.42
N LEU A 83 -6.32 -5.23 -7.30
CA LEU A 83 -7.75 -4.97 -7.06
C LEU A 83 -8.23 -3.81 -7.97
N LYS A 84 -8.03 -3.99 -9.28
CA LYS A 84 -8.47 -3.08 -10.33
C LYS A 84 -9.80 -3.62 -10.86
N GLY A 85 -10.82 -2.78 -10.85
CA GLY A 85 -12.18 -3.08 -11.28
C GLY A 85 -13.22 -2.28 -10.48
N THR A 86 -14.42 -2.13 -11.03
CA THR A 86 -15.57 -1.57 -10.31
C THR A 86 -15.91 -2.53 -9.15
N PRO A 87 -15.89 -2.10 -7.88
CA PRO A 87 -16.10 -3.00 -6.74
C PRO A 87 -17.45 -3.72 -6.74
N LEU A 88 -18.43 -3.23 -7.52
CA LEU A 88 -19.77 -3.78 -7.70
C LEU A 88 -19.83 -5.24 -8.20
N TYR A 89 -18.79 -5.71 -8.91
CA TYR A 89 -18.72 -7.10 -9.42
C TYR A 89 -17.71 -7.96 -8.65
N MET A 90 -16.96 -7.38 -7.70
CA MET A 90 -15.94 -8.11 -6.95
C MET A 90 -16.59 -9.02 -5.90
N ALA A 91 -15.99 -10.20 -5.72
CA ALA A 91 -16.48 -11.18 -4.75
C ALA A 91 -16.23 -10.73 -3.30
N PRO A 92 -17.12 -11.02 -2.34
CA PRO A 92 -16.99 -10.58 -0.95
C PRO A 92 -15.66 -10.97 -0.30
N GLU A 93 -15.15 -12.16 -0.63
CA GLU A 93 -13.87 -12.68 -0.13
C GLU A 93 -12.65 -11.94 -0.70
N VAL A 94 -12.79 -11.33 -1.88
CA VAL A 94 -11.74 -10.54 -2.54
C VAL A 94 -11.71 -9.13 -1.96
N ILE A 95 -12.87 -8.49 -1.79
CA ILE A 95 -12.97 -7.12 -1.25
C ILE A 95 -12.56 -7.10 0.24
N ASN A 96 -13.00 -8.08 1.03
CA ASN A 96 -12.75 -8.12 2.49
C ASN A 96 -11.51 -8.91 2.89
N SER A 97 -10.61 -9.23 1.96
CA SER A 97 -9.46 -10.10 2.26
C SER A 97 -8.47 -9.42 3.23
N PRO A 98 -8.10 -10.09 4.34
CA PRO A 98 -7.12 -9.60 5.30
C PRO A 98 -5.66 -9.86 4.86
N VAL A 99 -5.44 -10.76 3.90
CA VAL A 99 -4.10 -11.12 3.39
C VAL A 99 -3.76 -10.25 2.19
N ILE A 100 -2.47 -9.90 2.09
CA ILE A 100 -1.94 -9.12 0.98
C ILE A 100 -0.85 -9.93 0.30
N PRO A 101 -1.03 -10.27 -0.99
CA PRO A 101 -2.20 -10.02 -1.85
C PRO A 101 -3.43 -10.89 -1.48
N PRO A 102 -4.68 -10.45 -1.78
CA PRO A 102 -5.88 -11.26 -1.55
C PRO A 102 -5.83 -12.57 -2.32
N ILE A 103 -6.30 -13.64 -1.67
CA ILE A 103 -6.42 -14.96 -2.29
C ILE A 103 -7.55 -14.91 -3.32
N TYR A 104 -7.18 -14.94 -4.60
CA TYR A 104 -8.11 -15.02 -5.71
C TYR A 104 -8.12 -16.44 -6.27
N ASN A 105 -9.31 -17.00 -6.46
CA ASN A 105 -9.49 -18.31 -7.09
C ASN A 105 -10.61 -18.24 -8.14
N HIS A 106 -10.86 -19.35 -8.83
CA HIS A 106 -11.90 -19.43 -9.85
C HIS A 106 -13.30 -19.06 -9.34
N ASN A 107 -13.59 -19.23 -8.05
CA ASN A 107 -14.90 -18.89 -7.50
C ASN A 107 -15.18 -17.39 -7.58
N ALA A 108 -14.15 -16.53 -7.47
CA ALA A 108 -14.34 -15.08 -7.57
C ALA A 108 -14.73 -14.64 -9.00
N ASP A 109 -14.21 -15.31 -10.04
CA ASP A 109 -14.66 -15.11 -11.42
C ASP A 109 -16.12 -15.57 -11.58
N LEU A 110 -16.53 -16.68 -10.94
CA LEU A 110 -17.92 -17.16 -10.94
C LEU A 110 -18.90 -16.21 -10.23
N TRP A 111 -18.48 -15.56 -9.13
CA TRP A 111 -19.28 -14.50 -8.50
C TRP A 111 -19.50 -13.33 -9.45
N SER A 112 -18.43 -12.88 -10.10
CA SER A 112 -18.46 -11.76 -11.05
C SER A 112 -19.42 -12.06 -12.20
N LEU A 113 -19.40 -13.30 -12.72
CA LEU A 113 -20.35 -13.80 -13.71
C LEU A 113 -21.81 -13.72 -13.20
N GLY A 114 -22.07 -14.12 -11.96
CA GLY A 114 -23.39 -14.02 -11.32
C GLY A 114 -23.88 -12.57 -11.21
N CYS A 115 -23.00 -11.64 -10.82
CA CYS A 115 -23.33 -10.21 -10.75
C CYS A 115 -23.69 -9.65 -12.14
N ILE A 116 -22.96 -10.05 -13.18
CA ILE A 116 -23.21 -9.64 -14.56
C ILE A 116 -24.56 -10.18 -15.02
N ALA A 117 -24.83 -11.48 -14.82
CA ALA A 117 -26.11 -12.08 -15.20
C ALA A 117 -27.30 -11.42 -14.50
N TYR A 118 -27.20 -11.13 -13.20
CA TYR A 118 -28.20 -10.38 -12.47
C TYR A 118 -28.42 -8.98 -13.09
N HIS A 119 -27.33 -8.27 -13.41
CA HIS A 119 -27.39 -6.94 -13.99
C HIS A 119 -28.14 -6.95 -15.33
N LEU A 120 -27.88 -7.91 -16.21
CA LEU A 120 -28.58 -8.02 -17.49
C LEU A 120 -30.10 -8.21 -17.30
N LEU A 121 -30.52 -8.96 -16.27
CA LEU A 121 -31.94 -9.26 -16.00
C LEU A 121 -32.68 -8.18 -15.21
N CYS A 122 -31.95 -7.38 -14.42
CA CYS A 122 -32.54 -6.43 -13.49
C CYS A 122 -32.24 -4.96 -13.85
N GLY A 123 -31.36 -4.73 -14.83
CA GLY A 123 -30.92 -3.40 -15.26
C GLY A 123 -29.98 -2.68 -14.29
N LYS A 124 -29.65 -3.32 -13.16
CA LYS A 124 -28.70 -2.84 -12.15
C LYS A 124 -28.01 -4.02 -11.46
N PRO A 125 -26.79 -3.86 -10.92
CA PRO A 125 -26.11 -4.92 -10.19
C PRO A 125 -26.87 -5.32 -8.91
N PRO A 126 -26.61 -6.52 -8.34
CA PRO A 126 -27.33 -7.03 -7.18
C PRO A 126 -27.16 -6.14 -5.94
N PHE A 127 -26.00 -5.48 -5.82
CA PHE A 127 -25.72 -4.49 -4.79
C PHE A 127 -25.28 -3.20 -5.47
N ASP A 128 -26.22 -2.28 -5.69
CA ASP A 128 -25.99 -1.02 -6.39
C ASP A 128 -25.86 0.14 -5.40
N THR A 129 -24.65 0.69 -5.30
CA THR A 129 -24.35 1.85 -4.47
C THR A 129 -23.08 2.52 -4.97
N LYS A 130 -22.94 3.80 -4.66
CA LYS A 130 -21.72 4.58 -4.93
C LYS A 130 -20.80 4.66 -3.73
N CYS A 131 -21.27 4.19 -2.57
CA CYS A 131 -20.45 4.12 -1.36
C CYS A 131 -19.97 2.70 -1.14
N LEU A 132 -18.66 2.57 -1.01
CA LEU A 132 -17.97 1.31 -0.84
C LEU A 132 -18.30 0.66 0.52
N MET A 133 -18.51 1.48 1.55
CA MET A 133 -18.99 1.06 2.87
C MET A 133 -20.38 0.42 2.78
N HIS A 134 -21.31 1.11 2.12
CA HIS A 134 -22.64 0.57 1.87
C HIS A 134 -22.58 -0.70 1.04
N LEU A 135 -21.67 -0.81 0.07
CA LEU A 135 -21.53 -2.00 -0.76
C LEU A 135 -21.16 -3.22 0.11
N VAL A 136 -20.13 -3.08 0.95
CA VAL A 136 -19.70 -4.14 1.87
C VAL A 136 -20.82 -4.52 2.83
N GLN A 137 -21.52 -3.52 3.37
CA GLN A 137 -22.63 -3.72 4.29
C GLN A 137 -23.82 -4.44 3.61
N MET A 138 -24.15 -4.06 2.38
CA MET A 138 -25.17 -4.72 1.56
C MET A 138 -24.78 -6.17 1.26
N MET A 139 -23.53 -6.38 0.82
CA MET A 139 -23.01 -7.72 0.55
C MET A 139 -23.00 -8.60 1.79
N LYS A 140 -22.88 -8.05 3.00
CA LYS A 140 -22.94 -8.81 4.25
C LYS A 140 -24.37 -9.09 4.70
N ASP A 141 -25.20 -8.06 4.80
CA ASP A 141 -26.44 -8.12 5.58
C ASP A 141 -27.71 -8.13 4.73
N GLN A 142 -27.65 -7.67 3.47
CA GLN A 142 -28.82 -7.62 2.61
C GLN A 142 -28.98 -8.92 1.79
N PRO A 143 -30.20 -9.46 1.68
CA PRO A 143 -30.52 -10.49 0.69
C PRO A 143 -30.61 -9.88 -0.71
N ILE A 144 -30.41 -10.71 -1.73
CA ILE A 144 -30.62 -10.30 -3.12
C ILE A 144 -32.12 -10.22 -3.40
N ILE A 145 -32.55 -9.12 -4.01
CA ILE A 145 -33.95 -8.89 -4.36
C ILE A 145 -34.19 -9.39 -5.78
N TRP A 146 -35.16 -10.26 -5.98
CA TRP A 146 -35.50 -10.84 -7.28
C TRP A 146 -36.78 -10.24 -7.84
N PRO A 147 -36.81 -9.80 -9.11
CA PRO A 147 -38.04 -9.38 -9.75
C PRO A 147 -38.87 -10.61 -10.15
N ASN A 148 -40.20 -10.48 -10.13
CA ASN A 148 -41.14 -11.55 -10.53
C ASN A 148 -41.03 -11.94 -12.01
N THR A 149 -40.22 -11.23 -12.80
CA THR A 149 -39.98 -11.48 -14.23
C THR A 149 -38.91 -12.54 -14.48
N VAL A 150 -38.10 -12.89 -13.47
CA VAL A 150 -37.04 -13.90 -13.60
C VAL A 150 -37.63 -15.28 -13.32
N SER A 151 -37.33 -16.26 -14.18
CA SER A 151 -37.81 -17.63 -13.99
C SER A 151 -37.21 -18.28 -12.75
N ALA A 152 -37.92 -19.25 -12.16
CA ALA A 152 -37.42 -20.00 -11.01
C ALA A 152 -36.10 -20.73 -11.31
N VAL A 153 -35.90 -21.18 -12.55
CA VAL A 153 -34.67 -21.85 -13.00
C VAL A 153 -33.50 -20.85 -13.05
N CYS A 154 -33.72 -19.66 -13.60
CA CYS A 154 -32.70 -18.62 -13.65
C CYS A 154 -32.38 -18.07 -12.26
N GLN A 155 -33.39 -17.83 -11.42
CA GLN A 155 -33.20 -17.41 -10.04
C GLN A 155 -32.37 -18.44 -9.27
N ASN A 156 -32.70 -19.73 -9.37
CA ASN A 156 -31.95 -20.78 -8.68
C ASN A 156 -30.48 -20.87 -9.15
N PHE A 157 -30.22 -20.67 -10.44
CA PHE A 157 -28.87 -20.59 -10.98
C PHE A 157 -28.06 -19.45 -10.33
N LEU A 158 -28.65 -18.26 -10.29
CA LEU A 158 -27.98 -17.07 -9.77
C LEU A 158 -27.83 -17.09 -8.24
N GLU A 159 -28.80 -17.66 -7.52
CA GLU A 159 -28.68 -17.86 -6.06
C GLU A 159 -27.50 -18.77 -5.71
N GLN A 160 -27.19 -19.78 -6.54
CA GLN A 160 -26.03 -20.66 -6.33
C GLN A 160 -24.70 -20.00 -6.72
N LEU A 161 -24.69 -19.09 -7.70
CA LEU A 161 -23.50 -18.30 -8.06
C LEU A 161 -23.22 -17.15 -7.08
N LEU A 162 -24.26 -16.50 -6.55
CA LEU A 162 -24.17 -15.35 -5.66
C LEU A 162 -24.15 -15.74 -4.18
N GLN A 163 -23.61 -16.93 -3.88
CA GLN A 163 -23.31 -17.35 -2.52
C GLN A 163 -22.13 -16.54 -1.97
N LYS A 164 -22.37 -15.89 -0.83
CA LYS A 164 -21.38 -15.02 -0.15
C LYS A 164 -20.17 -15.81 0.33
N ASN A 165 -20.39 -17.03 0.79
CA ASN A 165 -19.32 -17.97 1.13
C ASN A 165 -18.84 -18.68 -0.16
N PRO A 166 -17.57 -18.51 -0.58
CA PRO A 166 -17.06 -19.12 -1.80
C PRO A 166 -17.09 -20.66 -1.77
N LEU A 167 -17.09 -21.29 -0.58
CA LEU A 167 -17.17 -22.75 -0.45
C LEU A 167 -18.57 -23.31 -0.69
N GLN A 168 -19.60 -22.45 -0.61
CA GLN A 168 -20.99 -22.81 -0.90
C GLN A 168 -21.39 -22.43 -2.34
N ARG A 169 -20.51 -21.74 -3.07
CA ARG A 169 -20.75 -21.28 -4.43
C ARG A 169 -20.73 -22.47 -5.40
N LEU A 170 -21.53 -22.36 -6.46
CA LEU A 170 -21.66 -23.38 -7.49
C LEU A 170 -20.29 -23.80 -8.05
N THR A 171 -19.97 -25.09 -8.01
CA THR A 171 -18.74 -25.65 -8.55
C THR A 171 -18.85 -25.86 -10.06
N TRP A 172 -17.73 -26.00 -10.77
CA TRP A 172 -17.71 -26.23 -12.21
C TRP A 172 -18.61 -27.39 -12.69
N PRO A 173 -18.57 -28.59 -12.08
CA PRO A 173 -19.49 -29.66 -12.46
C PRO A 173 -20.96 -29.27 -12.30
N GLY A 174 -21.32 -28.69 -11.15
CA GLY A 174 -22.69 -28.25 -10.89
C GLY A 174 -23.15 -27.13 -11.82
N LEU A 175 -22.24 -26.24 -12.21
CA LEU A 175 -22.49 -25.13 -13.12
C LEU A 175 -22.83 -25.61 -14.54
N LEU A 176 -22.07 -26.57 -15.06
CA LEU A 176 -22.29 -27.13 -16.40
C LEU A 176 -23.54 -28.01 -16.48
N GLU A 177 -23.91 -28.67 -15.37
CA GLU A 177 -25.09 -29.53 -15.30
C GLU A 177 -26.39 -28.79 -14.97
N HIS A 178 -26.31 -27.53 -14.54
CA HIS A 178 -27.45 -26.74 -14.12
C HIS A 178 -28.47 -26.56 -15.26
N GLU A 179 -29.77 -26.69 -14.97
CA GLU A 179 -30.86 -26.65 -15.98
C GLU A 179 -30.84 -25.38 -16.85
N PHE A 180 -30.41 -24.26 -16.26
CA PHE A 180 -30.22 -22.99 -16.97
C PHE A 180 -29.18 -23.05 -18.11
N LEU A 181 -28.17 -23.93 -18.04
CA LEU A 181 -27.06 -23.97 -19.00
C LEU A 181 -26.89 -25.33 -19.71
N LYS A 182 -27.47 -26.39 -19.16
CA LYS A 182 -27.30 -27.77 -19.61
C LYS A 182 -27.53 -27.89 -21.13
N ASN A 183 -26.58 -28.52 -21.82
CA ASN A 183 -26.56 -28.74 -23.28
C ASN A 183 -26.43 -27.46 -24.15
N LYS A 184 -26.11 -26.30 -23.57
CA LYS A 184 -25.95 -25.03 -24.31
C LYS A 184 -24.54 -24.44 -24.24
N VAL A 185 -23.69 -24.97 -23.36
CA VAL A 185 -22.30 -24.53 -23.18
C VAL A 185 -21.39 -25.37 -24.06
N TYR A 186 -20.55 -24.70 -24.85
CA TYR A 186 -19.48 -25.36 -25.57
C TYR A 186 -18.27 -25.55 -24.65
N THR A 187 -17.89 -26.80 -24.38
CA THR A 187 -16.66 -27.13 -23.66
C THR A 187 -15.65 -27.70 -24.64
N MET A 188 -14.46 -27.10 -24.72
CA MET A 188 -13.35 -27.71 -25.43
C MET A 188 -12.83 -28.90 -24.62
N ASP A 189 -13.05 -30.11 -25.14
CA ASP A 189 -12.29 -31.27 -24.72
C ASP A 189 -10.85 -31.00 -25.11
N MET A 190 -9.98 -30.96 -24.09
CA MET A 190 -8.56 -30.80 -24.33
C MET A 190 -8.10 -32.22 -24.59
N ASP A 191 -7.93 -32.56 -25.86
CA ASP A 191 -7.26 -33.81 -26.21
C ASP A 191 -5.94 -33.88 -25.44
N GLN A 192 -5.64 -35.02 -24.83
CA GLN A 192 -4.45 -35.25 -24.01
C GLN A 192 -3.13 -35.20 -24.80
N ASN A 193 -3.11 -34.59 -26.00
CA ASN A 193 -2.01 -34.64 -26.97
C ASN A 193 -1.50 -33.27 -27.44
N GLU A 194 -1.94 -32.15 -26.86
CA GLU A 194 -1.16 -30.91 -26.98
C GLU A 194 -0.21 -30.82 -25.78
N GLU A 195 0.87 -31.61 -25.85
CA GLU A 195 2.14 -31.15 -25.28
C GLU A 195 2.37 -29.76 -25.87
N ILE A 196 2.34 -28.74 -25.01
CA ILE A 196 2.88 -27.44 -25.37
C ILE A 196 4.35 -27.73 -25.68
N ASP A 197 4.67 -27.75 -26.98
CA ASP A 197 6.04 -27.76 -27.46
C ASP A 197 6.75 -26.57 -26.80
N GLY A 198 7.57 -26.89 -25.79
CA GLY A 198 8.41 -25.94 -25.08
C GLY A 198 9.56 -25.40 -25.95
N SER A 199 9.53 -25.62 -27.27
CA SER A 199 10.54 -25.15 -28.21
C SER A 199 9.92 -24.32 -29.34
N THR A 200 9.34 -23.16 -29.02
CA THR A 200 9.51 -21.98 -29.89
C THR A 200 9.17 -20.67 -29.16
N GLU A 201 10.24 -19.89 -28.93
CA GLU A 201 10.28 -18.47 -28.54
C GLU A 201 9.71 -18.06 -27.17
N PHE A 202 10.35 -18.50 -26.07
CA PHE A 202 10.19 -17.80 -24.77
C PHE A 202 11.46 -17.82 -23.88
N ASP A 203 12.66 -17.77 -24.47
CA ASP A 203 13.93 -17.69 -23.70
C ASP A 203 14.50 -16.26 -23.53
N ASP A 204 13.92 -15.22 -24.12
CA ASP A 204 14.52 -13.87 -24.07
C ASP A 204 14.07 -12.99 -22.89
N ILE A 205 13.30 -13.50 -21.90
CA ILE A 205 12.80 -12.65 -20.80
C ILE A 205 13.11 -13.19 -19.38
N VAL A 206 13.81 -14.32 -19.23
CA VAL A 206 14.20 -14.82 -17.90
C VAL A 206 15.68 -15.19 -17.85
N SER A 207 16.53 -14.17 -17.62
CA SER A 207 17.76 -14.21 -16.80
C SER A 207 18.49 -12.86 -16.91
N PRO A 208 19.05 -12.30 -15.82
CA PRO A 208 20.01 -13.01 -14.98
C PRO A 208 19.63 -13.01 -13.49
N LEU A 209 19.15 -14.16 -13.03
CA LEU A 209 19.23 -14.59 -11.64
C LEU A 209 19.57 -16.08 -11.64
N ASN A 210 20.72 -16.40 -12.24
CA ASN A 210 21.50 -17.61 -11.97
C ASN A 210 22.78 -17.57 -12.82
N SER A 211 23.79 -16.91 -12.28
CA SER A 211 25.17 -17.12 -12.72
C SER A 211 26.10 -16.96 -11.51
N LEU A 212 25.91 -17.83 -10.53
CA LEU A 212 26.93 -18.12 -9.52
C LEU A 212 26.84 -19.60 -9.12
N THR A 213 27.36 -20.46 -9.98
CA THR A 213 27.99 -21.72 -9.54
C THR A 213 29.24 -21.94 -10.37
N ILE A 214 30.38 -21.63 -9.73
CA ILE A 214 31.60 -22.44 -9.61
C ILE A 214 31.97 -23.23 -10.88
N ASN A 215 32.96 -22.72 -11.61
CA ASN A 215 33.84 -23.56 -12.41
C ASN A 215 34.96 -24.06 -11.50
N GLU A 216 35.03 -25.38 -11.35
CA GLU A 216 36.25 -26.10 -11.05
C GLU A 216 37.22 -25.87 -12.21
N ASP A 217 38.39 -25.32 -11.92
CA ASP A 217 39.60 -25.59 -12.68
C ASP A 217 40.75 -25.77 -11.69
N THR A 218 41.39 -26.91 -11.85
CA THR A 218 42.56 -27.45 -11.16
C THR A 218 43.81 -26.58 -11.38
N GLU A 219 44.51 -26.21 -10.31
CA GLU A 219 45.99 -26.18 -10.28
C GLU A 219 46.47 -26.63 -8.88
N GLU A 220 47.50 -27.48 -8.90
CA GLU A 220 48.19 -28.12 -7.79
C GLU A 220 49.09 -27.12 -7.04
N ASP A 221 49.20 -27.27 -5.72
CA ASP A 221 50.46 -27.44 -4.96
C ASP A 221 50.34 -26.94 -3.50
N ASP A 222 50.45 -27.93 -2.61
CA ASP A 222 51.24 -28.01 -1.37
C ASP A 222 50.95 -27.18 -0.09
N ASP A 223 51.07 -27.95 1.01
CA ASP A 223 51.42 -27.64 2.40
C ASP A 223 50.29 -27.41 3.44
N GLU A 224 49.94 -28.53 4.09
CA GLU A 224 49.94 -28.82 5.54
C GLU A 224 49.70 -27.65 6.52
N GLU A 225 48.69 -27.79 7.41
CA GLU A 225 48.91 -28.06 8.84
C GLU A 225 47.57 -28.19 9.60
N GLU A 226 47.60 -29.07 10.61
CA GLU A 226 46.53 -29.56 11.49
C GLU A 226 46.16 -28.58 12.61
N GLU A 227 45.03 -28.83 13.29
CA GLU A 227 44.74 -28.68 14.75
C GLU A 227 43.19 -28.71 14.92
N GLU A 228 42.58 -29.86 15.23
CA GLU A 228 42.23 -30.41 16.58
C GLU A 228 41.43 -29.44 17.46
N GLU A 229 40.11 -29.70 17.62
CA GLU A 229 39.44 -30.35 18.77
C GLU A 229 39.20 -29.38 19.95
N ASP A 230 37.92 -29.19 20.31
CA ASP A 230 37.41 -29.62 21.63
C ASP A 230 35.93 -29.22 21.81
N GLU A 231 35.12 -30.26 22.02
CA GLU A 231 33.77 -30.21 22.57
C GLU A 231 33.86 -30.21 24.10
N GLU A 232 33.10 -29.36 24.79
CA GLU A 232 32.68 -29.64 26.18
C GLU A 232 31.20 -29.24 26.38
N GLU A 233 30.36 -30.26 26.51
CA GLU A 233 29.09 -30.21 27.23
C GLU A 233 29.36 -30.33 28.73
N GLU A 234 28.57 -29.66 29.59
CA GLU A 234 28.23 -30.21 30.91
C GLU A 234 27.00 -29.53 31.55
N GLU A 235 26.45 -30.24 32.53
CA GLU A 235 25.04 -30.43 32.86
C GLU A 235 24.41 -29.45 33.88
N GLU A 236 23.12 -29.69 34.09
CA GLU A 236 22.11 -29.06 34.96
C GLU A 236 22.44 -28.99 36.47
N GLY A 237 21.72 -28.12 37.18
CA GLY A 237 21.57 -28.17 38.64
C GLY A 237 20.58 -27.14 39.20
N GLU A 238 19.41 -27.60 39.64
CA GLU A 238 18.44 -26.87 40.47
C GLU A 238 18.87 -26.86 41.96
N GLU A 239 18.49 -25.81 42.73
CA GLU A 239 17.82 -25.88 44.06
C GLU A 239 17.86 -24.53 44.85
N ASP A 240 16.68 -23.93 45.04
CA ASP A 240 16.02 -23.43 46.26
C ASP A 240 16.72 -22.73 47.48
N LYS A 241 16.05 -21.63 47.90
CA LYS A 241 15.68 -21.14 49.27
C LYS A 241 16.44 -20.01 50.03
N ASP A 242 15.63 -18.95 50.25
CA ASP A 242 15.32 -18.21 51.49
C ASP A 242 16.31 -17.27 52.24
N HIS A 243 15.84 -16.01 52.32
CA HIS A 243 15.76 -15.06 53.46
C HIS A 243 17.02 -14.58 54.24
N SER A 244 17.32 -13.27 54.12
CA SER A 244 16.98 -12.19 55.10
C SER A 244 18.05 -11.09 55.28
N ASP A 245 17.55 -9.86 55.31
CA ASP A 245 17.94 -8.67 56.09
C ASP A 245 19.23 -7.85 55.87
N SER A 246 19.01 -6.71 55.18
CA SER A 246 18.98 -5.34 55.75
C SER A 246 20.09 -4.33 55.41
N SER A 247 19.60 -3.15 54.99
CA SER A 247 20.12 -1.79 55.21
C SER A 247 21.24 -1.25 54.28
N THR A 248 20.92 -0.32 53.37
CA THR A 248 20.98 1.15 53.58
C THR A 248 20.88 1.96 52.27
N SER A 249 20.29 3.16 52.40
CA SER A 249 20.25 4.36 51.53
C SER A 249 19.64 4.28 50.12
N HIS A 250 18.43 4.85 50.04
CA HIS A 250 17.93 5.58 48.87
C HIS A 250 18.81 6.81 48.60
N ASP A 251 19.10 7.09 47.33
CA ASP A 251 18.84 8.41 46.74
C ASP A 251 18.69 8.28 45.21
N ILE A 252 17.54 8.77 44.73
CA ILE A 252 17.03 8.67 43.37
C ILE A 252 17.60 9.85 42.55
N THR A 253 18.12 9.54 41.37
CA THR A 253 18.53 10.54 40.38
C THR A 253 17.31 11.04 39.60
N SER A 254 17.02 12.34 39.76
CA SER A 254 15.97 13.06 39.06
C SER A 254 16.35 13.29 37.59
N ILE A 255 15.54 12.74 36.69
CA ILE A 255 15.47 13.10 35.28
C ILE A 255 14.22 13.97 35.14
N GLU A 256 14.39 15.27 34.89
CA GLU A 256 13.28 16.16 34.53
C GLU A 256 13.04 16.11 33.01
N GLU A 257 11.89 15.51 32.71
CA GLU A 257 10.92 15.69 31.62
C GLU A 257 11.16 16.81 30.61
N THR A 258 11.34 16.43 29.33
CA THR A 258 10.74 17.17 28.21
C THR A 258 9.27 16.78 28.17
N THR A 259 8.38 17.72 28.52
CA THR A 259 6.95 17.47 28.67
C THR A 259 6.27 17.23 27.31
N GLU A 260 5.23 16.40 27.31
CA GLU A 260 4.37 16.05 26.16
C GLU A 260 3.74 17.26 25.43
N GLU A 261 3.89 18.49 25.94
CA GLU A 261 3.37 19.71 25.34
C GLU A 261 4.18 20.21 24.14
N ASP A 262 5.49 19.94 24.06
CA ASP A 262 6.33 20.45 22.98
C ASP A 262 6.09 19.71 21.63
N LEU A 263 5.70 18.44 21.68
CA LEU A 263 5.29 17.64 20.51
C LEU A 263 3.89 17.98 20.00
N ARG A 264 3.04 18.63 20.81
CA ARG A 264 1.67 19.03 20.43
C ARG A 264 1.62 20.26 19.53
N SER A 265 2.69 21.05 19.45
CA SER A 265 2.79 22.21 18.54
C SER A 265 2.66 21.81 17.05
N SER A 266 2.94 20.54 16.72
CA SER A 266 2.82 19.95 15.38
C SER A 266 1.39 19.50 15.01
N GLN A 267 0.43 19.46 15.95
CA GLN A 267 -0.98 19.15 15.66
C GLN A 267 -1.70 20.26 14.86
N SER A 268 -1.08 21.44 14.72
CA SER A 268 -1.65 22.57 13.96
C SER A 268 -1.71 22.33 12.44
N GLY A 269 -0.96 21.36 11.91
CA GLY A 269 -0.91 21.04 10.48
C GLY A 269 -2.18 20.37 9.91
N TRP A 270 -3.05 19.83 10.77
CA TRP A 270 -4.28 19.15 10.32
C TRP A 270 -5.40 20.13 9.96
N CYS A 271 -5.27 21.42 10.27
CA CYS A 271 -6.39 22.36 10.30
C CYS A 271 -6.40 23.49 9.26
N SER A 272 -5.48 23.56 8.27
CA SER A 272 -5.48 24.70 7.33
C SER A 272 -5.75 24.38 5.87
N GLU A 273 -5.27 23.26 5.31
CA GLU A 273 -5.29 23.09 3.84
C GLU A 273 -6.07 21.86 3.34
N THR A 274 -6.07 20.72 4.05
CA THR A 274 -6.71 19.49 3.56
C THR A 274 -8.25 19.54 3.52
N CYS A 275 -8.88 20.44 4.28
CA CYS A 275 -10.35 20.55 4.37
C CYS A 275 -10.96 21.57 3.39
N GLN A 276 -10.16 22.43 2.73
CA GLN A 276 -10.70 23.52 1.90
C GLN A 276 -11.02 23.11 0.44
N GLU A 277 -10.66 21.91 -0.02
CA GLU A 277 -10.92 21.47 -1.40
C GLU A 277 -12.08 20.45 -1.56
N LEU A 278 -13.01 20.40 -0.60
CA LEU A 278 -14.22 19.58 -0.76
C LEU A 278 -15.39 20.33 -1.42
N ASP A 279 -15.18 21.51 -1.98
CA ASP A 279 -16.28 22.28 -2.57
C ASP A 279 -16.73 21.80 -3.96
N VAL A 280 -18.05 21.78 -4.09
CA VAL A 280 -18.88 21.16 -5.10
C VAL A 280 -19.03 22.12 -6.27
N GLY A 281 -18.34 21.83 -7.38
CA GLY A 281 -18.46 22.58 -8.64
C GLY A 281 -18.79 21.66 -9.81
N CYS A 282 -20.08 21.38 -10.01
CA CYS A 282 -20.58 20.96 -11.32
C CYS A 282 -20.55 22.19 -12.22
N ASP A 283 -19.66 22.25 -13.22
CA ASP A 283 -20.07 22.76 -14.52
C ASP A 283 -19.14 22.40 -15.70
N LYS A 284 -19.84 22.21 -16.81
CA LYS A 284 -19.34 21.87 -18.15
C LYS A 284 -18.47 22.99 -18.72
N THR A 285 -17.45 22.63 -19.51
CA THR A 285 -17.25 23.14 -20.89
C THR A 285 -16.03 22.50 -21.56
N ASN A 286 -16.15 22.35 -22.88
CA ASN A 286 -15.30 21.59 -23.80
C ASN A 286 -13.85 22.08 -23.91
N SER A 287 -12.93 21.13 -24.13
CA SER A 287 -11.83 21.29 -25.09
C SER A 287 -11.28 19.92 -25.48
N SER A 288 -11.52 19.54 -26.74
CA SER A 288 -11.07 18.31 -27.38
C SER A 288 -9.54 18.25 -27.48
N THR A 289 -8.94 17.24 -26.86
CA THR A 289 -7.66 16.67 -27.31
C THR A 289 -7.74 15.15 -27.16
N ASN A 290 -7.85 14.49 -28.31
CA ASN A 290 -7.74 13.04 -28.43
C ASN A 290 -6.35 12.60 -27.99
N ASN A 291 -6.24 12.10 -26.77
CA ASN A 291 -5.15 11.23 -26.35
C ASN A 291 -5.79 9.92 -25.91
N THR A 292 -5.37 8.82 -26.54
CA THR A 292 -5.74 7.45 -26.19
C THR A 292 -5.37 7.19 -24.73
N LYS A 293 -6.32 7.41 -23.82
CA LYS A 293 -6.19 7.14 -22.39
C LYS A 293 -6.00 5.65 -22.18
N SER A 294 -4.84 5.27 -21.66
CA SER A 294 -4.52 3.88 -21.31
C SER A 294 -5.52 3.37 -20.25
N GLY A 295 -5.96 2.11 -20.35
CA GLY A 295 -6.97 1.50 -19.46
C GLY A 295 -6.70 1.60 -17.95
N ASN A 296 -5.47 1.90 -17.52
CA ASN A 296 -5.16 2.20 -16.12
C ASN A 296 -5.85 3.47 -15.59
N ASP A 297 -6.06 4.50 -16.42
CA ASP A 297 -6.60 5.81 -16.00
C ASP A 297 -8.11 5.74 -15.75
N PHE A 298 -8.84 4.96 -16.57
CA PHE A 298 -10.28 4.78 -16.41
C PHE A 298 -10.64 4.04 -15.11
N MET A 299 -9.87 3.01 -14.75
CA MET A 299 -10.12 2.21 -13.55
C MET A 299 -9.76 2.94 -12.25
N SER A 300 -8.76 3.82 -12.27
CA SER A 300 -8.46 4.67 -11.11
C SER A 300 -9.58 5.67 -10.83
N GLU A 301 -10.23 6.20 -11.87
CA GLU A 301 -11.32 7.17 -11.70
C GLU A 301 -12.57 6.54 -11.04
N GLU A 302 -12.89 5.27 -11.34
CA GLU A 302 -14.00 4.59 -10.66
C GLU A 302 -13.75 4.48 -9.14
N TRP A 303 -12.57 3.99 -8.75
CA TRP A 303 -12.19 3.90 -7.33
C TRP A 303 -12.19 5.28 -6.64
N ILE A 304 -11.71 6.31 -7.33
CA ILE A 304 -11.75 7.68 -6.81
C ILE A 304 -13.19 8.12 -6.51
N VAL A 305 -14.15 7.85 -7.41
CA VAL A 305 -15.56 8.18 -7.17
C VAL A 305 -16.09 7.46 -5.92
N PHE A 306 -15.78 6.17 -5.76
CA PHE A 306 -16.18 5.38 -4.58
C PHE A 306 -15.56 5.90 -3.28
N LEU A 307 -14.27 6.21 -3.29
CA LEU A 307 -13.57 6.74 -2.13
C LEU A 307 -14.07 8.14 -1.75
N ARG A 308 -14.35 9.00 -2.74
CA ARG A 308 -14.92 10.35 -2.50
C ARG A 308 -16.28 10.28 -1.82
N GLN A 309 -17.16 9.42 -2.31
CA GLN A 309 -18.47 9.22 -1.68
C GLN A 309 -18.32 8.67 -0.25
N SER A 310 -17.41 7.71 -0.06
CA SER A 310 -17.14 7.13 1.26
C SER A 310 -16.57 8.18 2.22
N ALA A 311 -15.64 9.03 1.76
CA ALA A 311 -15.10 10.14 2.55
C ALA A 311 -16.21 11.10 3.00
N SER A 312 -17.09 11.52 2.08
CA SER A 312 -18.20 12.41 2.39
C SER A 312 -19.13 11.82 3.46
N GLU A 313 -19.38 10.51 3.43
CA GLU A 313 -20.25 9.85 4.41
C GLU A 313 -19.60 9.77 5.81
N VAL A 314 -18.30 9.44 5.87
CA VAL A 314 -17.55 9.44 7.14
C VAL A 314 -17.54 10.85 7.74
N VAL A 315 -17.27 11.88 6.94
CA VAL A 315 -17.30 13.29 7.37
C VAL A 315 -18.71 13.72 7.83
N SER A 316 -19.77 13.21 7.20
CA SER A 316 -21.16 13.53 7.57
C SER A 316 -21.63 12.91 8.91
N GLY A 317 -20.73 12.25 9.66
CA GLY A 317 -20.98 11.79 11.03
C GLY A 317 -20.99 10.27 11.21
N ASN A 318 -20.63 9.49 10.19
CA ASN A 318 -20.55 8.03 10.28
C ASN A 318 -19.13 7.53 10.60
N ILE A 319 -18.48 8.15 11.59
CA ILE A 319 -17.11 7.80 11.99
C ILE A 319 -17.00 6.38 12.54
N THR A 320 -18.09 5.85 13.11
CA THR A 320 -18.18 4.48 13.63
C THR A 320 -17.85 3.43 12.58
N SER A 321 -18.01 3.74 11.29
CA SER A 321 -17.66 2.83 10.21
C SER A 321 -16.15 2.63 10.05
N MET A 322 -15.33 3.60 10.50
CA MET A 322 -13.88 3.47 10.60
C MET A 322 -13.46 2.44 11.66
N THR A 323 -14.38 2.07 12.58
CA THR A 323 -14.16 1.00 13.55
C THR A 323 -14.41 -0.41 12.98
N GLN A 324 -14.77 -0.51 11.71
CA GLN A 324 -14.98 -1.79 11.04
C GLN A 324 -13.73 -2.24 10.27
N LYS A 325 -13.14 -3.36 10.68
CA LYS A 325 -11.99 -3.97 10.01
C LYS A 325 -12.21 -4.20 8.51
N SER A 326 -13.40 -4.67 8.13
CA SER A 326 -13.78 -4.87 6.73
C SER A 326 -13.68 -3.57 5.94
N PHE A 327 -14.22 -2.47 6.47
CA PHE A 327 -14.19 -1.17 5.80
C PHE A 327 -12.75 -0.71 5.53
N ILE A 328 -11.85 -0.83 6.51
CA ILE A 328 -10.45 -0.44 6.34
C ILE A 328 -9.74 -1.31 5.29
N LEU A 329 -9.95 -2.64 5.29
CA LEU A 329 -9.39 -3.53 4.28
C LEU A 329 -9.85 -3.19 2.86
N VAL A 330 -11.06 -2.66 2.75
CA VAL A 330 -11.69 -2.24 1.51
C VAL A 330 -11.16 -0.87 1.06
N VAL A 331 -10.95 0.09 1.97
CA VAL A 331 -10.27 1.37 1.67
C VAL A 331 -8.82 1.15 1.22
N LEU A 332 -8.13 0.18 1.82
CA LEU A 332 -6.78 -0.22 1.41
C LEU A 332 -6.75 -1.03 0.11
N SER A 333 -7.91 -1.50 -0.37
CA SER A 333 -8.02 -2.36 -1.54
C SER A 333 -7.29 -1.82 -2.78
N PRO A 334 -7.41 -0.53 -3.15
CA PRO A 334 -6.72 0.00 -4.32
C PRO A 334 -5.20 -0.01 -4.20
N LEU A 335 -4.68 0.13 -2.97
CA LEU A 335 -3.22 0.11 -2.70
C LEU A 335 -2.61 -1.27 -2.90
N LYS A 336 -3.43 -2.33 -2.84
CA LYS A 336 -3.00 -3.71 -3.08
C LYS A 336 -2.63 -3.94 -4.55
N SER A 337 -2.91 -2.97 -5.43
CA SER A 337 -2.51 -2.99 -6.84
C SER A 337 -1.11 -2.43 -7.08
N GLY A 338 -0.28 -3.18 -7.83
CA GLY A 338 1.13 -2.84 -8.02
C GLY A 338 1.39 -1.48 -8.68
N ALA A 339 0.47 -0.97 -9.50
CA ALA A 339 0.58 0.37 -10.09
C ALA A 339 -0.69 1.17 -9.78
N ILE A 340 -0.57 2.06 -8.79
CA ILE A 340 -1.56 3.03 -8.34
C ILE A 340 -1.19 4.43 -8.82
N SER A 341 -2.18 5.26 -9.18
CA SER A 341 -1.93 6.68 -9.46
C SER A 341 -1.76 7.48 -8.17
N SER A 342 -0.92 8.50 -8.19
CA SER A 342 -0.75 9.47 -7.07
C SER A 342 -2.09 9.98 -6.55
N LYS A 343 -2.98 10.39 -7.47
CA LYS A 343 -4.35 10.82 -7.16
C LYS A 343 -5.14 9.77 -6.36
N LEU A 344 -5.11 8.50 -6.74
CA LEU A 344 -5.83 7.44 -6.03
C LEU A 344 -5.23 7.18 -4.64
N LEU A 345 -3.90 7.20 -4.51
CA LEU A 345 -3.21 7.10 -3.23
C LEU A 345 -3.63 8.24 -2.28
N HIS A 346 -3.64 9.47 -2.79
CA HIS A 346 -4.07 10.64 -2.00
C HIS A 346 -5.50 10.49 -1.46
N TYR A 347 -6.45 10.00 -2.28
CA TYR A 347 -7.82 9.74 -1.79
C TYR A 347 -7.88 8.64 -0.72
N VAL A 348 -7.08 7.57 -0.84
CA VAL A 348 -7.03 6.53 0.19
C VAL A 348 -6.51 7.11 1.50
N VAL A 349 -5.41 7.87 1.46
CA VAL A 349 -4.84 8.54 2.64
C VAL A 349 -5.84 9.51 3.25
N THR A 350 -6.54 10.29 2.40
CA THR A 350 -7.55 11.26 2.86
C THR A 350 -8.64 10.57 3.67
N VAL A 351 -9.21 9.46 3.16
CA VAL A 351 -10.23 8.69 3.89
C VAL A 351 -9.70 8.20 5.24
N LEU A 352 -8.47 7.67 5.25
CA LEU A 352 -7.84 7.16 6.46
C LEU A 352 -7.49 8.26 7.48
N ALA A 353 -7.30 9.50 7.02
CA ALA A 353 -7.02 10.64 7.88
C ALA A 353 -8.29 11.22 8.53
N ILE A 354 -9.49 11.07 7.96
CA ILE A 354 -10.74 11.67 8.47
C ILE A 354 -10.92 11.59 10.00
N PRO A 355 -10.69 10.45 10.68
CA PRO A 355 -10.87 10.33 12.14
C PRO A 355 -10.07 11.32 12.98
N PHE A 356 -8.89 11.72 12.51
CA PHE A 356 -8.02 12.57 13.31
C PHE A 356 -8.13 14.07 12.94
N VAL A 357 -8.76 14.42 11.79
CA VAL A 357 -9.05 15.81 11.35
C VAL A 357 -10.45 16.23 11.79
N THR A 358 -11.33 15.26 11.99
CA THR A 358 -12.73 15.53 12.34
C THR A 358 -12.79 16.04 13.77
N PRO A 359 -13.34 17.25 14.01
CA PRO A 359 -13.51 17.76 15.36
C PRO A 359 -14.52 16.90 16.11
N ASN A 360 -14.33 16.77 17.43
CA ASN A 360 -15.21 16.06 18.36
C ASN A 360 -15.23 14.51 18.26
N VAL A 361 -14.29 13.88 17.56
CA VAL A 361 -14.07 12.43 17.69
C VAL A 361 -13.40 12.14 19.03
N GLN A 362 -13.96 11.23 19.83
CA GLN A 362 -13.41 10.91 21.16
C GLN A 362 -12.06 10.22 21.04
N GLN A 363 -11.15 10.45 21.99
CA GLN A 363 -9.84 9.79 22.00
C GLN A 363 -9.98 8.26 22.03
N THR A 364 -10.94 7.72 22.77
CA THR A 364 -11.25 6.29 22.82
C THR A 364 -11.64 5.70 21.46
N GLU A 365 -12.32 6.48 20.61
CA GLU A 365 -12.66 6.07 19.24
C GLU A 365 -11.42 6.12 18.34
N LYS A 366 -10.57 7.15 18.49
CA LYS A 366 -9.29 7.25 17.77
C LYS A 366 -8.38 6.07 18.11
N ASP A 367 -8.24 5.73 19.39
CA ASP A 367 -7.45 4.59 19.86
C ASP A 367 -7.92 3.27 19.21
N LEU A 368 -9.25 3.06 19.13
CA LEU A 368 -9.83 1.87 18.51
C LEU A 368 -9.57 1.84 16.99
N ILE A 369 -9.69 2.97 16.32
CA ILE A 369 -9.42 3.10 14.88
C ILE A 369 -7.94 2.85 14.61
N THR A 370 -7.02 3.45 15.38
CA THR A 370 -5.58 3.20 15.28
C THR A 370 -5.26 1.72 15.48
N GLN A 371 -5.89 1.06 16.47
CA GLN A 371 -5.73 -0.37 16.69
C GLN A 371 -6.15 -1.19 15.45
N ILE A 372 -7.26 -0.84 14.81
CA ILE A 372 -7.71 -1.49 13.57
C ILE A 372 -6.74 -1.22 12.43
N TYR A 373 -6.17 -0.02 12.33
CA TYR A 373 -5.18 0.32 11.31
C TYR A 373 -3.91 -0.53 11.46
N ILE A 374 -3.47 -0.74 12.71
CA ILE A 374 -2.37 -1.65 13.05
C ILE A 374 -2.71 -3.08 12.64
N GLU A 375 -3.89 -3.58 12.98
CA GLU A 375 -4.32 -4.95 12.65
C GLU A 375 -4.49 -5.20 11.15
N THR A 376 -4.92 -4.19 10.40
CA THR A 376 -5.13 -4.25 8.94
C THR A 376 -3.89 -3.89 8.14
N LYS A 377 -2.77 -3.60 8.83
CA LYS A 377 -1.48 -3.28 8.21
C LYS A 377 -1.57 -2.06 7.29
N VAL A 378 -2.24 -1.00 7.73
CA VAL A 378 -2.35 0.28 6.99
C VAL A 378 -0.97 0.83 6.66
N ILE A 379 -0.05 0.91 7.63
CA ILE A 379 1.30 1.45 7.42
C ILE A 379 2.06 0.65 6.34
N PRO A 380 2.17 -0.70 6.41
CA PRO A 380 2.80 -1.48 5.35
C PRO A 380 2.13 -1.32 3.98
N CYS A 381 0.80 -1.21 3.91
CA CYS A 381 0.10 -0.97 2.65
C CYS A 381 0.47 0.37 2.02
N LEU A 382 0.49 1.42 2.83
CA LEU A 382 0.87 2.77 2.40
C LEU A 382 2.34 2.80 1.98
N MET A 383 3.24 2.19 2.74
CA MET A 383 4.66 2.09 2.42
C MET A 383 4.90 1.28 1.13
N GLN A 384 4.11 0.25 0.87
CA GLN A 384 4.17 -0.50 -0.40
C GLN A 384 3.74 0.38 -1.59
N ALA A 385 2.65 1.13 -1.46
CA ALA A 385 2.23 2.08 -2.48
C ALA A 385 3.26 3.20 -2.71
N PHE A 386 3.83 3.71 -1.61
CA PHE A 386 4.92 4.68 -1.56
C PHE A 386 6.16 4.17 -2.32
N SER A 387 6.56 2.91 -2.09
CA SER A 387 7.66 2.24 -2.81
C SER A 387 7.36 2.06 -4.30
N ASN A 388 6.13 1.70 -4.66
CA ASN A 388 5.74 1.46 -6.06
C ASN A 388 5.74 2.74 -6.90
N ALA A 389 5.39 3.89 -6.31
CA ALA A 389 5.48 5.18 -6.99
C ALA A 389 6.91 5.48 -7.45
N PHE A 390 7.91 5.07 -6.66
CA PHE A 390 9.32 5.25 -6.98
C PHE A 390 9.87 4.19 -7.95
N LYS A 391 9.33 2.97 -7.92
CA LYS A 391 9.76 1.86 -8.79
C LYS A 391 9.24 1.93 -10.22
N SER A 392 8.41 2.93 -10.59
CA SER A 392 7.84 2.99 -11.94
C SER A 392 8.92 3.30 -12.99
N PRO A 393 9.31 2.33 -13.84
CA PRO A 393 10.18 2.62 -14.97
C PRO A 393 9.33 3.25 -16.06
N ALA A 394 9.88 4.26 -16.74
CA ALA A 394 9.44 4.81 -18.02
C ALA A 394 8.29 4.05 -18.69
N ARG A 395 7.05 4.57 -18.60
CA ARG A 395 5.97 4.12 -19.48
C ARG A 395 6.32 4.55 -20.90
N ASN A 396 6.79 3.63 -21.75
CA ASN A 396 6.74 3.68 -23.22
C ASN A 396 6.91 5.07 -23.87
N CYS A 397 7.89 5.86 -23.42
CA CYS A 397 8.32 7.06 -24.12
C CYS A 397 9.57 6.70 -24.92
N VAL A 398 9.56 7.05 -26.21
CA VAL A 398 10.70 6.91 -27.15
C VAL A 398 11.87 7.86 -26.80
N SER A 399 11.93 8.34 -25.55
CA SER A 399 13.00 9.18 -25.03
C SER A 399 13.25 8.79 -23.56
N PRO A 400 14.52 8.61 -23.16
CA PRO A 400 14.86 8.30 -21.78
C PRO A 400 14.51 9.50 -20.89
N VAL A 401 13.48 9.36 -20.06
CA VAL A 401 13.29 10.24 -18.91
C VAL A 401 14.28 9.78 -17.84
N PRO A 402 15.10 10.67 -17.23
CA PRO A 402 16.06 10.27 -16.22
C PRO A 402 15.36 9.57 -15.04
N PRO A 403 15.98 8.54 -14.43
CA PRO A 403 15.42 7.78 -13.30
C PRO A 403 15.21 8.59 -12.00
N ASP A 404 15.44 9.90 -12.00
CA ASP A 404 15.49 10.76 -10.81
C ASP A 404 14.33 11.75 -10.65
N VAL A 405 13.36 11.77 -11.58
CA VAL A 405 12.27 12.77 -11.57
C VAL A 405 10.99 12.16 -11.01
N ILE A 406 10.80 12.30 -9.70
CA ILE A 406 9.50 12.11 -9.06
C ILE A 406 8.63 13.32 -9.45
N GLY A 407 7.42 13.08 -9.96
CA GLY A 407 6.50 14.16 -10.31
C GLY A 407 5.93 14.85 -9.07
N ILE A 408 5.44 16.08 -9.24
CA ILE A 408 4.92 16.92 -8.15
C ILE A 408 3.75 16.22 -7.44
N GLN A 409 2.82 15.64 -8.21
CA GLN A 409 1.66 14.94 -7.65
C GLN A 409 2.03 13.70 -6.83
N GLU A 410 3.09 12.99 -7.23
CA GLU A 410 3.65 11.91 -6.44
C GLU A 410 4.17 12.44 -5.11
N LEU A 411 4.95 13.52 -5.10
CA LEU A 411 5.49 14.15 -3.87
C LEU A 411 4.37 14.57 -2.89
N ASP A 412 3.31 15.22 -3.38
CA ASP A 412 2.16 15.62 -2.55
C ASP A 412 1.47 14.39 -1.89
N SER A 413 1.41 13.28 -2.64
CA SER A 413 0.85 12.02 -2.15
C SER A 413 1.78 11.38 -1.10
N LEU A 414 3.10 11.43 -1.31
CA LEU A 414 4.09 10.95 -0.34
C LEU A 414 4.04 11.75 0.96
N GLU A 415 3.87 13.07 0.86
CA GLU A 415 3.72 13.95 2.02
C GLU A 415 2.49 13.55 2.83
N SER A 416 1.34 13.37 2.17
CA SER A 416 0.09 12.95 2.81
C SER A 416 0.27 11.61 3.56
N VAL A 417 0.99 10.65 2.96
CA VAL A 417 1.30 9.36 3.59
C VAL A 417 2.12 9.56 4.87
N LEU A 418 3.21 10.32 4.80
CA LEU A 418 4.09 10.52 5.95
C LEU A 418 3.40 11.32 7.07
N LEU A 419 2.54 12.29 6.73
CA LEU A 419 1.74 13.03 7.70
C LEU A 419 0.77 12.11 8.46
N LEU A 420 0.10 11.19 7.77
CA LEU A 420 -0.77 10.20 8.41
C LEU A 420 0.05 9.26 9.31
N ILE A 421 1.21 8.79 8.85
CA ILE A 421 2.10 7.92 9.65
C ILE A 421 2.59 8.64 10.90
N GLU A 422 3.00 9.91 10.81
CA GLU A 422 3.38 10.74 11.95
C GLU A 422 2.24 10.80 12.98
N GLY A 423 1.01 11.09 12.54
CA GLY A 423 -0.16 11.13 13.42
C GLY A 423 -0.45 9.80 14.11
N LEU A 424 -0.36 8.68 13.39
CA LEU A 424 -0.55 7.33 13.95
C LEU A 424 0.54 6.96 14.96
N CYS A 425 1.78 7.41 14.72
CA CYS A 425 2.91 7.18 15.63
C CYS A 425 2.82 8.02 16.90
N LEU A 426 2.12 9.16 16.90
CA LEU A 426 1.85 9.91 18.13
C LEU A 426 0.81 9.23 19.03
N ASP A 427 -0.10 8.43 18.45
CA ASP A 427 -1.17 7.73 19.17
C ASP A 427 -0.72 6.36 19.72
N LYS A 428 -0.13 5.52 18.85
CA LYS A 428 0.39 4.18 19.18
C LYS A 428 1.83 4.03 18.68
N PRO A 429 2.82 4.68 19.35
CA PRO A 429 4.17 4.83 18.81
C PRO A 429 4.87 3.50 18.52
N ILE A 430 4.87 2.57 19.48
CA ILE A 430 5.69 1.36 19.38
C ILE A 430 5.20 0.46 18.23
N GLU A 431 3.89 0.20 18.15
CA GLU A 431 3.30 -0.67 17.14
C GLU A 431 3.39 -0.05 15.74
N CYS A 432 3.09 1.24 15.60
CA CYS A 432 3.13 1.94 14.33
C CYS A 432 4.56 2.05 13.80
N LEU A 433 5.51 2.43 14.65
CA LEU A 433 6.92 2.57 14.25
C LEU A 433 7.54 1.21 13.92
N LYS A 434 7.18 0.12 14.62
CA LYS A 434 7.63 -1.25 14.25
C LYS A 434 7.18 -1.60 12.83
N GLN A 435 5.91 -1.36 12.50
CA GLN A 435 5.41 -1.62 11.14
C GLN A 435 6.11 -0.73 10.10
N PHE A 436 6.40 0.53 10.44
CA PHE A 436 7.10 1.45 9.56
C PHE A 436 8.54 1.02 9.31
N THR A 437 9.32 0.71 10.35
CA THR A 437 10.72 0.29 10.21
C THR A 437 10.83 -1.05 9.50
N GLU A 438 10.01 -2.05 9.84
CA GLU A 438 9.92 -3.32 9.10
C GLU A 438 9.65 -3.08 7.61
N SER A 439 8.72 -2.18 7.28
CA SER A 439 8.41 -1.83 5.88
C SER A 439 9.60 -1.21 5.16
N ILE A 440 10.41 -0.38 5.83
CA ILE A 440 11.63 0.20 5.23
C ILE A 440 12.59 -0.91 4.80
N TYR A 441 12.84 -1.89 5.67
CA TYR A 441 13.72 -3.02 5.37
C TYR A 441 13.16 -3.93 4.26
N PHE A 442 11.92 -4.41 4.41
CA PHE A 442 11.33 -5.37 3.46
C PHE A 442 11.16 -4.78 2.06
N LEU A 443 10.78 -3.50 1.96
CA LEU A 443 10.46 -2.86 0.69
C LEU A 443 11.64 -2.13 0.05
N LYS A 444 12.79 -2.07 0.75
CA LYS A 444 13.99 -1.31 0.37
C LYS A 444 13.69 0.18 0.11
N ILE A 445 12.96 0.81 1.04
CA ILE A 445 12.51 2.22 0.91
C ILE A 445 13.57 3.23 1.36
N LEU A 446 14.64 2.78 2.01
CA LEU A 446 15.73 3.62 2.51
C LEU A 446 16.21 4.71 1.52
N PRO A 447 16.55 4.42 0.25
CA PRO A 447 16.96 5.45 -0.71
C PRO A 447 15.89 6.50 -1.02
N LEU A 448 14.62 6.14 -0.90
CA LEU A 448 13.51 7.07 -1.11
C LEU A 448 13.38 8.04 0.06
N LEU A 449 13.58 7.60 1.31
CA LEU A 449 13.61 8.50 2.47
C LEU A 449 14.82 9.45 2.44
N GLN A 450 15.98 8.95 1.98
CA GLN A 450 17.15 9.79 1.67
C GLN A 450 16.80 10.86 0.64
N LYS A 451 16.10 10.48 -0.45
CA LYS A 451 15.63 11.40 -1.47
C LYS A 451 14.67 12.44 -0.89
N CYS A 452 13.70 12.05 -0.05
CA CYS A 452 12.78 12.98 0.61
C CYS A 452 13.55 14.06 1.38
N LEU A 453 14.55 13.69 2.19
CA LEU A 453 15.37 14.65 2.94
C LEU A 453 16.20 15.58 2.03
N SER A 454 16.55 15.16 0.82
CA SER A 454 17.28 16.00 -0.14
C SER A 454 16.42 17.12 -0.76
N LEU A 455 15.09 17.03 -0.68
CA LEU A 455 14.13 17.98 -1.27
C LEU A 455 13.86 19.22 -0.40
N SER A 456 14.93 19.73 0.24
CA SER A 456 14.92 20.89 1.13
C SER A 456 14.33 22.18 0.53
N HIS A 457 14.28 22.30 -0.79
CA HIS A 457 13.63 23.42 -1.49
C HIS A 457 12.39 22.93 -2.25
N GLY A 458 11.25 23.57 -1.99
CA GLY A 458 9.98 23.35 -2.69
C GLY A 458 9.05 22.28 -2.09
N ASN A 459 9.52 21.42 -1.19
CA ASN A 459 8.69 20.40 -0.52
C ASN A 459 9.00 20.34 0.99
N THR A 460 8.88 21.49 1.67
CA THR A 460 9.30 21.63 3.08
C THR A 460 8.50 20.72 4.02
N HIS A 461 7.20 20.55 3.78
CA HIS A 461 6.33 19.66 4.55
C HIS A 461 6.72 18.18 4.44
N LEU A 462 7.03 17.69 3.22
CA LEU A 462 7.53 16.33 3.02
C LEU A 462 8.80 16.08 3.86
N VAL A 463 9.74 17.04 3.84
CA VAL A 463 11.00 16.95 4.59
C VAL A 463 10.74 16.97 6.10
N THR A 464 9.93 17.92 6.58
CA THR A 464 9.62 18.03 8.02
C THR A 464 8.90 16.80 8.55
N ASN A 465 7.92 16.26 7.81
CA ASN A 465 7.23 15.00 8.18
C ASN A 465 8.19 13.81 8.19
N THR A 466 9.12 13.75 7.22
CA THR A 466 10.19 12.73 7.22
C THR A 466 11.05 12.84 8.49
N LEU A 467 11.51 14.05 8.84
CA LEU A 467 12.31 14.29 10.04
C LEU A 467 11.54 13.91 11.32
N ALA A 468 10.25 14.22 11.42
CA ALA A 468 9.45 13.86 12.59
C ALA A 468 9.35 12.35 12.80
N VAL A 469 9.06 11.58 11.75
CA VAL A 469 9.00 10.12 11.88
C VAL A 469 10.37 9.55 12.29
N LEU A 470 11.48 10.08 11.77
CA LEU A 470 12.83 9.68 12.20
C LEU A 470 13.11 10.00 13.68
N ILE A 471 12.70 11.17 14.16
CA ILE A 471 12.81 11.53 15.59
C ILE A 471 11.97 10.57 16.45
N LEU A 472 10.75 10.25 16.02
CA LEU A 472 9.89 9.30 16.73
C LEU A 472 10.52 7.88 16.80
N ILE A 473 11.20 7.44 15.74
CA ILE A 473 11.99 6.19 15.77
C ILE A 473 13.04 6.24 16.88
N LEU A 474 13.81 7.33 16.98
CA LEU A 474 14.85 7.46 18.00
C LEU A 474 14.27 7.49 19.42
N LEU A 475 13.10 8.13 19.59
CA LEU A 475 12.44 8.26 20.90
C LEU A 475 11.86 6.93 21.41
N TYR A 476 11.16 6.20 20.54
CA TYR A 476 10.37 5.03 20.96
C TYR A 476 10.99 3.68 20.57
N LEU A 477 11.90 3.66 19.58
CA LEU A 477 12.60 2.47 19.12
C LEU A 477 14.13 2.71 19.02
N PRO A 478 14.80 3.08 20.13
CA PRO A 478 16.21 3.51 20.12
C PRO A 478 17.20 2.50 19.52
N CYS A 479 16.86 1.20 19.55
CA CYS A 479 17.65 0.15 18.90
C CYS A 479 17.77 0.30 17.37
N ASN A 480 16.93 1.13 16.73
CA ASN A 480 16.96 1.39 15.29
C ASN A 480 17.80 2.62 14.92
N ILE A 481 18.71 3.08 15.79
CA ILE A 481 19.58 4.21 15.50
C ILE A 481 20.41 4.02 14.21
N SER A 482 20.89 2.81 13.93
CA SER A 482 21.64 2.50 12.71
C SER A 482 20.82 2.80 11.45
N LEU A 483 19.54 2.42 11.44
CA LEU A 483 18.63 2.73 10.33
C LEU A 483 18.51 4.24 10.10
N VAL A 484 18.33 5.01 11.18
CA VAL A 484 18.22 6.47 11.09
C VAL A 484 19.54 7.08 10.61
N GLN A 485 20.68 6.59 11.08
CA GLN A 485 22.00 6.99 10.59
C GLN A 485 22.15 6.72 9.09
N ASP A 486 21.78 5.53 8.61
CA ASP A 486 21.89 5.19 7.20
C ASP A 486 21.02 6.10 6.31
N ILE A 487 19.80 6.43 6.77
CA ILE A 487 18.91 7.36 6.08
C ILE A 487 19.48 8.79 6.07
N VAL A 488 20.03 9.27 7.20
CA VAL A 488 20.52 10.64 7.32
C VAL A 488 21.88 10.81 6.63
N PHE A 489 22.78 9.83 6.69
CA PHE A 489 24.12 9.94 6.13
C PHE A 489 24.20 9.60 4.65
N GLY A 490 23.14 9.05 4.07
CA GLY A 490 23.14 8.77 2.64
C GLY A 490 24.05 7.60 2.23
N LYS A 491 24.43 6.72 3.17
CA LYS A 491 25.21 5.51 2.87
C LYS A 491 24.32 4.57 2.06
N HIS A 492 24.70 4.26 0.82
CA HIS A 492 24.03 3.22 0.03
C HIS A 492 25.02 2.12 -0.39
N LEU A 493 24.50 0.89 -0.46
CA LEU A 493 25.12 -0.38 -0.85
C LEU A 493 25.80 -0.40 -2.25
N GLU A 494 25.91 0.74 -2.95
CA GLU A 494 26.41 0.84 -4.34
C GLU A 494 27.46 1.96 -4.56
N GLY A 495 28.03 2.53 -3.49
CA GLY A 495 29.21 3.41 -3.60
C GLY A 495 28.96 4.82 -4.15
N ARG A 496 27.70 5.24 -4.33
CA ARG A 496 27.32 6.65 -4.53
C ARG A 496 26.66 7.19 -3.27
N ILE A 497 27.32 8.14 -2.63
CA ILE A 497 26.78 8.83 -1.45
C ILE A 497 25.73 9.84 -1.95
N SER A 498 24.45 9.63 -1.66
CA SER A 498 23.46 10.70 -1.77
C SER A 498 23.55 11.52 -0.49
N ASN A 499 24.40 12.56 -0.45
CA ASN A 499 24.51 13.40 0.74
C ASN A 499 23.17 14.10 0.99
N VAL A 500 22.44 13.69 2.02
CA VAL A 500 21.47 14.59 2.65
C VAL A 500 22.30 15.77 3.16
N GLU A 501 22.22 16.90 2.48
CA GLU A 501 22.98 18.09 2.87
C GLU A 501 22.35 18.71 4.11
N LEU A 502 22.73 18.22 5.30
CA LEU A 502 22.26 18.74 6.59
C LEU A 502 22.41 20.27 6.70
N HIS A 503 23.43 20.83 6.06
CA HIS A 503 23.59 22.28 5.91
C HIS A 503 22.35 22.96 5.31
N LYS A 504 21.79 22.42 4.22
CA LYS A 504 20.58 22.96 3.56
C LYS A 504 19.35 22.88 4.46
N LEU A 505 19.24 21.83 5.29
CA LEU A 505 18.15 21.69 6.25
C LEU A 505 18.27 22.69 7.40
N LEU A 506 19.47 22.84 7.97
CA LEU A 506 19.74 23.77 9.07
C LEU A 506 19.69 25.23 8.63
N ARG A 507 20.04 25.55 7.37
CA ARG A 507 20.01 26.91 6.82
C ARG A 507 18.76 27.24 6.02
N ASN A 508 17.75 26.38 6.06
CA ASN A 508 16.51 26.63 5.34
C ASN A 508 15.81 27.87 5.91
N ASN A 509 15.69 28.94 5.13
CA ASN A 509 15.09 30.20 5.60
C ASN A 509 13.55 30.17 5.56
N ASP A 510 12.98 29.24 4.80
CA ASP A 510 11.55 29.22 4.48
C ASP A 510 10.72 28.58 5.61
N ASP A 511 11.29 27.60 6.33
CA ASP A 511 10.56 26.80 7.33
C ASP A 511 11.35 26.64 8.65
N PRO A 512 10.91 27.27 9.76
CA PRO A 512 11.55 27.12 11.07
C PRO A 512 11.42 25.71 11.65
N SER A 513 10.34 24.98 11.35
CA SER A 513 10.14 23.61 11.82
C SER A 513 11.15 22.65 11.21
N MET A 514 11.62 22.90 9.99
CA MET A 514 12.72 22.12 9.39
C MET A 514 14.02 22.27 10.18
N ARG A 515 14.37 23.51 10.56
CA ARG A 515 15.59 23.80 11.33
C ARG A 515 15.51 23.19 12.73
N GLU A 516 14.38 23.38 13.40
CA GLU A 516 14.10 22.83 14.72
C GLU A 516 14.20 21.29 14.72
N ARG A 517 13.43 20.61 13.84
CA ARG A 517 13.42 19.14 13.75
C ARG A 517 14.80 18.60 13.39
N THR A 518 15.56 19.29 12.55
CA THR A 518 16.93 18.87 12.22
C THR A 518 17.85 18.94 13.45
N CYS A 519 17.78 20.00 14.26
CA CYS A 519 18.51 20.08 15.53
C CYS A 519 18.10 18.97 16.50
N VAL A 520 16.79 18.76 16.69
CA VAL A 520 16.26 17.71 17.58
C VAL A 520 16.71 16.32 17.14
N LEU A 521 16.71 16.03 15.83
CA LEU A 521 17.23 14.78 15.28
C LEU A 521 18.69 14.57 15.66
N LEU A 522 19.56 15.56 15.41
CA LEU A 522 20.99 15.49 15.75
C LEU A 522 21.22 15.33 17.26
N LEU A 523 20.42 16.01 18.08
CA LEU A 523 20.44 15.87 19.54
C LEU A 523 20.17 14.42 19.97
N HIS A 524 19.10 13.80 19.47
CA HIS A 524 18.73 12.43 19.83
C HIS A 524 19.71 11.40 19.29
N MET A 525 20.18 11.56 18.05
CA MET A 525 21.23 10.69 17.50
C MET A 525 22.49 10.72 18.37
N THR A 526 22.94 11.92 18.77
CA THR A 526 24.12 12.10 19.62
C THR A 526 23.91 11.54 21.03
N ARG A 527 22.71 11.68 21.59
CA ARG A 527 22.39 11.15 22.93
C ARG A 527 22.43 9.62 22.97
N LEU A 528 21.94 8.97 21.91
CA LEU A 528 21.89 7.51 21.82
C LEU A 528 23.24 6.91 21.40
N ASN A 529 23.99 7.58 20.53
CA ASN A 529 25.33 7.19 20.13
C ASN A 529 26.24 8.43 20.03
N PRO A 530 27.06 8.70 21.06
CA PRO A 530 27.93 9.87 21.09
C PRO A 530 28.99 9.96 19.98
N ASN A 531 29.21 8.90 19.21
CA ASN A 531 30.14 8.86 18.08
C ASN A 531 29.45 8.90 16.72
N CYS A 532 28.10 8.97 16.68
CA CYS A 532 27.34 8.80 15.44
C CYS A 532 27.69 9.80 14.35
N LEU A 533 27.94 11.06 14.70
CA LEU A 533 28.23 12.11 13.73
C LEU A 533 29.70 12.17 13.32
N SER A 534 30.59 11.38 13.93
CA SER A 534 32.05 11.50 13.75
C SER A 534 32.49 11.43 12.28
N GLU A 535 31.80 10.66 11.44
CA GLU A 535 32.12 10.51 10.03
C GLU A 535 31.70 11.69 9.14
N ILE A 536 30.70 12.46 9.57
CA ILE A 536 30.12 13.59 8.83
C ILE A 536 30.37 14.93 9.52
N TRP A 537 31.08 14.91 10.64
CA TRP A 537 31.34 16.06 11.48
C TRP A 537 32.36 16.97 10.82
N HIS A 538 31.97 18.23 10.57
CA HIS A 538 32.81 19.25 9.98
C HIS A 538 32.49 20.64 10.56
N GLN A 539 33.45 21.57 10.47
CA GLN A 539 33.29 22.96 10.94
C GLN A 539 32.02 23.65 10.40
N THR A 540 31.62 23.37 9.16
CA THR A 540 30.39 23.92 8.57
C THR A 540 29.15 23.57 9.39
N LEU A 541 28.99 22.29 9.77
CA LEU A 541 27.85 21.81 10.56
C LEU A 541 27.82 22.46 11.94
N THR A 542 28.99 22.65 12.56
CA THR A 542 29.12 23.35 13.84
C THR A 542 28.69 24.81 13.71
N ASN A 543 29.18 25.50 12.68
CA ASN A 543 28.84 26.90 12.42
C ASN A 543 27.34 27.09 12.14
N ASP A 544 26.69 26.11 11.50
CA ASP A 544 25.25 26.14 11.25
C ASP A 544 24.45 26.02 12.55
N ILE A 545 24.78 25.04 13.40
CA ILE A 545 24.10 24.86 14.69
C ILE A 545 24.32 26.07 15.61
N GLU A 546 25.53 26.62 15.66
CA GLU A 546 25.82 27.82 16.45
C GLU A 546 25.10 29.07 15.92
N PHE A 547 24.94 29.19 14.60
CA PHE A 547 24.17 30.28 14.00
C PHE A 547 22.70 30.25 14.43
N LEU A 548 22.09 29.07 14.52
CA LEU A 548 20.68 28.90 14.90
C LEU A 548 20.35 29.31 16.34
N LYS A 549 21.35 29.52 17.20
CA LYS A 549 21.12 30.11 18.53
C LYS A 549 20.64 31.55 18.48
N ASN A 550 20.78 32.22 17.34
CA ASN A 550 20.29 33.57 17.10
C ASN A 550 19.09 33.57 16.14
N ASP A 551 18.41 32.44 15.96
CA ASP A 551 17.22 32.34 15.13
C ASP A 551 16.06 33.18 15.68
N SER A 552 15.20 33.64 14.76
CA SER A 552 13.96 34.34 15.10
C SER A 552 12.93 33.48 15.84
N CYS A 553 12.97 32.16 15.67
CA CYS A 553 12.03 31.22 16.28
C CYS A 553 12.57 30.67 17.61
N PRO A 554 11.86 30.85 18.75
CA PRO A 554 12.33 30.38 20.07
C PRO A 554 12.60 28.88 20.14
N ASN A 555 11.76 28.05 19.50
CA ASN A 555 11.92 26.60 19.53
C ASN A 555 13.20 26.17 18.80
N VAL A 556 13.52 26.81 17.67
CA VAL A 556 14.79 26.59 16.94
C VAL A 556 15.97 26.96 17.82
N VAL A 557 15.92 28.12 18.48
CA VAL A 557 16.98 28.57 19.40
C VAL A 557 17.19 27.54 20.52
N GLN A 558 16.12 27.09 21.16
CA GLN A 558 16.17 26.12 22.24
C GLN A 558 16.76 24.77 21.77
N ALA A 559 16.27 24.24 20.63
CA ALA A 559 16.80 23.02 20.04
C ALA A 559 18.30 23.16 19.70
N ALA A 560 18.72 24.29 19.13
CA ALA A 560 20.11 24.56 18.78
C ALA A 560 21.03 24.65 20.00
N ILE A 561 20.57 25.27 21.09
CA ILE A 561 21.30 25.35 22.37
C ILE A 561 21.55 23.94 22.92
N TYR A 562 20.50 23.15 23.11
CA TYR A 562 20.64 21.79 23.67
C TYR A 562 21.52 20.90 22.80
N THR A 563 21.35 20.98 21.48
CA THR A 563 22.15 20.20 20.53
C THR A 563 23.63 20.58 20.62
N SER A 564 23.96 21.88 20.59
CA SER A 564 25.33 22.37 20.72
C SER A 564 25.98 21.99 22.04
N GLU A 565 25.27 22.10 23.16
CA GLU A 565 25.79 21.74 24.48
C GLU A 565 26.09 20.26 24.61
N LEU A 566 25.28 19.40 24.00
CA LEU A 566 25.54 17.97 23.97
C LEU A 566 26.73 17.63 23.07
N LEU A 567 26.79 18.22 21.87
CA LEU A 567 27.86 17.99 20.90
C LEU A 567 29.24 18.37 21.46
N LYS A 568 29.33 19.46 22.23
CA LYS A 568 30.57 19.88 22.93
C LYS A 568 31.13 18.84 23.91
N LYS A 569 30.31 17.88 24.35
CA LYS A 569 30.71 16.79 25.25
C LYS A 569 31.14 15.53 24.51
N THR A 570 31.03 15.49 23.18
CA THR A 570 31.41 14.32 22.36
C THR A 570 32.92 14.31 22.10
N PRO A 571 33.52 13.12 21.91
CA PRO A 571 34.98 12.99 21.74
C PRO A 571 35.48 13.58 20.41
N PHE A 572 34.67 13.58 19.35
CA PHE A 572 35.07 14.12 18.05
C PHE A 572 35.03 15.66 17.99
N TYR A 573 34.27 16.32 18.87
CA TYR A 573 34.11 17.78 18.85
C TYR A 573 35.42 18.53 19.14
N GLN A 574 36.27 17.98 20.01
CA GLN A 574 37.52 18.62 20.43
C GLN A 574 38.66 18.43 19.43
N VAL A 575 38.59 17.42 18.56
CA VAL A 575 39.66 17.05 17.62
C VAL A 575 39.76 18.03 16.45
N GLU A 576 38.65 18.63 16.00
CA GLU A 576 38.68 19.64 14.93
C GLU A 576 38.98 21.06 15.42
N THR A 577 38.74 21.41 16.69
CA THR A 577 39.04 22.76 17.22
C THR A 577 40.53 23.05 17.38
N GLU A 578 41.39 22.02 17.28
CA GLU A 578 42.85 22.13 17.37
C GLU A 578 43.57 22.08 16.01
N GLN A 579 42.84 21.93 14.89
CA GLN A 579 43.36 22.01 13.51
C GLN A 579 42.92 23.31 12.84
#